data_AF-A0A3A5Z4R3-F1
#
_entry.id   AF-A0A3A5Z4R3-F1
#
_cell.length_a   1.000
_cell.length_b   1.000
_cell.length_c   1.000
_cell.angle_alpha   90.00
_cell.angle_beta   90.00
_cell.angle_gamma   90.00
#
_symmetry.space_group_name_H-M   'P 1'
#
loop_
_entity.id
_entity.type
_entity.pdbx_description
1 polymer ?
#
loop_
_entity_poly.entity_id
_entity_poly.type
_entity_poly.pdbx_seq_one_letter_code
_entity_poly.pdbx_strand_id
1 'polypeptide(L)'
;MKNPYEILGVSQDANNPQILKAMTTAMRKKEYSNTDIAQARAQLSKPTTRLAADFTFPIFESYEGLNPLVSGVVLENIDINTIDSEVYNSL
;
A
#
# COMPACT_ATOMS: atom_id res chain seq x y z
N MET A 1 -8.24 5.20 -1.49
CA MET A 1 -7.69 6.54 -1.18
C MET A 1 -6.33 6.64 -1.84
N LYS A 2 -6.03 7.71 -2.56
CA LYS A 2 -4.71 7.92 -3.16
C LYS A 2 -3.73 8.40 -2.08
N ASN A 3 -2.44 8.11 -2.25
CA ASN A 3 -1.41 8.53 -1.31
C ASN A 3 -1.30 10.08 -1.29
N PRO A 4 -1.54 10.75 -0.15
CA PRO A 4 -1.47 12.22 -0.07
C PRO A 4 -0.04 12.76 -0.29
N TYR A 5 1.00 11.98 0.03
CA TYR A 5 2.40 12.35 -0.20
C TYR A 5 2.73 12.41 -1.69
N GLU A 6 2.22 11.45 -2.47
CA GLU A 6 2.35 11.43 -3.94
C GLU A 6 1.55 12.56 -4.59
N ILE A 7 0.30 12.79 -4.15
CA ILE A 7 -0.54 13.87 -4.71
C ILE A 7 0.15 15.24 -4.58
N LEU A 8 0.77 15.50 -3.43
CA LEU A 8 1.47 16.76 -3.19
C LEU A 8 2.92 16.75 -3.70
N GLY A 9 3.48 15.57 -3.98
CA GLY A 9 4.88 15.39 -4.38
C GLY A 9 5.86 15.78 -3.26
N VAL A 10 5.57 15.35 -2.03
CA VAL A 10 6.41 15.61 -0.85
C VAL A 10 6.79 14.32 -0.15
N SER A 11 7.93 14.33 0.51
CA SER A 11 8.37 13.25 1.38
C SER A 11 7.55 13.24 2.69
N GLN A 12 7.51 12.07 3.34
CA GLN A 12 6.77 11.83 4.58
C GLN A 12 7.29 12.68 5.76
N ASP A 13 8.56 13.07 5.72
CA ASP A 13 9.22 13.96 6.69
C ASP A 13 8.93 15.46 6.47
N ALA A 14 8.15 15.82 5.45
CA ALA A 14 7.90 17.22 5.09
C ALA A 14 7.20 18.02 6.20
N ASN A 15 7.67 19.23 6.48
CA ASN A 15 7.03 20.13 7.42
C ASN A 15 5.81 20.86 6.82
N ASN A 16 5.00 21.49 7.67
CA ASN A 16 3.78 22.19 7.23
C ASN A 16 4.03 23.28 6.17
N PRO A 17 5.07 24.13 6.28
CA PRO A 17 5.43 25.06 5.22
C PRO A 17 5.74 24.40 3.87
N GLN A 18 6.47 23.27 3.87
CA GLN A 18 6.76 22.50 2.66
C GLN A 18 5.48 21.93 2.03
N ILE A 19 4.57 21.37 2.84
CA ILE A 19 3.26 20.87 2.40
C ILE A 19 2.43 22.00 1.75
N LEU A 20 2.45 23.20 2.33
CA LEU A 20 1.74 24.35 1.77
C LEU A 20 2.29 24.76 0.40
N LYS A 21 3.62 24.84 0.26
CA LYS A 21 4.28 25.14 -1.01
C LYS A 21 4.02 24.07 -2.06
N ALA A 22 3.97 22.81 -1.64
CA ALA A 22 3.72 21.67 -2.51
C ALA A 22 2.31 21.68 -3.10
N MET A 23 1.29 22.05 -2.31
CA MET A 23 -0.08 22.23 -2.79
C MET A 23 -0.15 23.18 -4.00
N THR A 24 0.52 24.34 -3.93
CA THR A 24 0.55 25.30 -5.05
C THR A 24 1.23 24.71 -6.28
N THR A 25 2.26 23.88 -6.08
CA THR A 25 3.00 23.23 -7.17
C THR A 25 2.14 22.14 -7.83
N ALA A 26 1.46 21.30 -7.04
CA ALA A 26 0.55 20.27 -7.52
C ALA A 26 -0.62 20.86 -8.34
N MET A 27 -1.20 21.97 -7.88
CA MET A 27 -2.25 22.68 -8.62
C MET A 27 -1.79 23.20 -9.98
N ARG A 28 -0.52 23.62 -10.09
CA ARG A 28 0.06 24.07 -11.37
C ARG A 28 0.30 22.91 -12.34
N LYS A 29 0.72 21.75 -11.82
CA LYS A 29 0.97 20.53 -12.62
C LYS A 29 -0.31 19.95 -13.22
N LYS A 30 -1.46 20.11 -12.55
CA LYS A 30 -2.78 19.60 -12.99
C LYS A 30 -2.84 18.07 -13.20
N GLU A 31 -1.95 17.32 -12.55
CA GLU A 31 -1.94 15.85 -12.56
C GLU A 31 -3.10 15.26 -11.74
N TYR A 32 -3.53 15.98 -10.70
CA TYR A 32 -4.62 15.59 -9.80
C TYR A 32 -5.72 16.67 -9.79
N SER A 33 -6.94 16.26 -9.42
CA SER A 33 -8.06 17.19 -9.29
C SER A 33 -7.80 18.18 -8.14
N ASN A 34 -8.32 19.41 -8.26
CA ASN A 34 -8.18 20.40 -7.19
C ASN A 34 -8.81 19.93 -5.86
N THR A 35 -9.86 19.11 -5.94
CA THR A 35 -10.48 18.46 -4.77
C THR A 35 -9.53 17.47 -4.10
N ASP A 36 -8.86 16.62 -4.88
CA ASP A 36 -7.90 15.64 -4.34
C ASP A 36 -6.72 16.37 -3.68
N ILE A 37 -6.21 17.42 -4.33
CA ILE A 37 -5.10 18.22 -3.80
C ILE A 37 -5.49 18.90 -2.47
N ALA A 38 -6.69 19.46 -2.40
CA ALA A 38 -7.20 20.08 -1.17
C ALA A 38 -7.38 19.06 -0.05
N GLN A 39 -7.91 17.87 -0.36
CA GLN A 39 -8.07 16.78 0.60
C GLN A 39 -6.72 16.25 1.10
N ALA A 40 -5.76 16.03 0.20
CA ALA A 40 -4.41 15.59 0.57
C ALA A 40 -3.74 16.60 1.52
N ARG A 41 -3.82 17.90 1.20
CA ARG A 41 -3.33 18.98 2.07
C ARG A 41 -4.04 18.98 3.41
N ALA A 42 -5.36 18.84 3.45
CA ALA A 42 -6.13 18.80 4.70
C ALA A 42 -5.74 17.60 5.58
N GLN A 43 -5.51 16.45 4.96
CA GLN A 43 -5.08 15.22 5.65
C GLN A 43 -3.69 15.38 6.26
N LEU A 44 -2.72 15.94 5.53
CA LEU A 44 -1.36 16.13 6.03
C LEU A 44 -1.21 17.32 6.99
N SER A 45 -2.15 18.26 7.01
CA SER A 45 -2.09 19.45 7.88
C SER A 45 -2.47 19.14 9.34
N LYS A 46 -3.28 18.11 9.60
CA LYS A 46 -3.74 17.76 10.96
C LYS A 46 -2.92 16.57 11.50
N PRO A 47 -2.37 16.65 12.73
CA PRO A 47 -1.53 15.58 13.27
C PRO A 47 -2.18 14.19 13.29
N THR A 48 -3.47 14.10 13.64
CA THR A 48 -4.18 12.83 13.74
C THR A 48 -4.35 12.13 12.39
N THR A 49 -4.75 12.87 11.36
CA THR A 49 -4.93 12.31 10.02
C THR A 49 -3.62 12.12 9.28
N ARG A 50 -2.59 12.90 9.62
CA ARG A 50 -1.23 12.71 9.15
C ARG A 50 -0.63 11.43 9.71
N LEU A 51 -0.79 11.17 11.00
CA LEU A 51 -0.36 9.92 11.62
C LEU A 51 -1.00 8.69 10.93
N ALA A 52 -2.29 8.76 10.63
CA ALA A 52 -2.95 7.70 9.85
C ALA A 52 -2.36 7.55 8.44
N ALA A 53 -2.06 8.67 7.76
CA ALA A 53 -1.39 8.64 6.46
C ALA A 53 0.02 8.04 6.55
N ASP A 54 0.76 8.35 7.61
CA ASP A 54 2.12 7.88 7.85
C ASP A 54 2.19 6.36 7.97
N PHE A 55 1.23 5.75 8.66
CA PHE A 55 1.14 4.30 8.77
C PHE A 55 0.59 3.62 7.52
N THR A 56 -0.32 4.28 6.81
CA THR A 56 -1.01 3.66 5.65
C THR A 56 -0.17 3.72 4.38
N PHE A 57 0.63 4.77 4.22
CA PHE A 57 1.43 5.02 3.02
C PHE A 57 2.92 5.20 3.36
N PRO A 58 3.57 4.17 3.94
CA PRO A 58 4.99 4.24 4.23
C PRO A 58 5.77 4.36 2.92
N ILE A 59 6.58 5.42 2.80
CA ILE A 59 7.52 5.55 1.68
C ILE A 59 8.74 4.70 2.02
N PHE A 60 8.70 3.41 1.68
CA PHE A 60 9.89 2.58 1.70
C PHE A 60 10.71 2.85 0.45
N GLU A 61 12.03 2.93 0.60
CA GLU A 61 12.91 2.79 -0.56
C GLU A 61 12.62 1.43 -1.20
N SER A 62 12.50 1.41 -2.53
CA SER A 62 12.35 0.16 -3.26
C SER A 62 13.60 -0.69 -3.05
N TYR A 63 13.50 -1.67 -2.15
CA TYR A 63 14.59 -2.61 -1.92
C TYR A 63 14.49 -3.72 -2.96
N GLU A 64 15.36 -3.68 -3.98
CA GLU A 64 15.40 -4.68 -5.06
C GLU A 64 15.75 -6.11 -4.58
N GLY A 65 16.15 -6.28 -3.31
CA GLY A 65 16.57 -7.57 -2.75
C GLY A 65 15.51 -8.34 -1.95
N LEU A 66 14.22 -7.94 -1.99
CA LEU A 66 13.16 -8.71 -1.34
C LEU A 66 12.79 -9.93 -2.19
N ASN A 67 13.41 -11.07 -1.91
CA ASN A 67 12.95 -12.34 -2.44
C ASN A 67 11.62 -12.72 -1.75
N PRO A 68 10.60 -13.16 -2.50
CA PRO A 68 9.39 -13.70 -1.90
C PRO A 68 9.73 -14.85 -0.93
N LEU A 69 9.03 -14.91 0.19
CA LEU A 69 9.13 -16.06 1.09
C LEU A 69 8.60 -17.30 0.34
N VAL A 70 9.48 -18.25 0.07
CA VAL A 70 9.11 -19.51 -0.57
C VAL A 70 8.82 -20.53 0.53
N SER A 71 7.66 -21.17 0.47
CA SER A 71 7.35 -22.27 1.40
C SER A 71 8.27 -23.45 1.09
N GLY A 72 8.97 -23.96 2.11
CA GLY A 72 9.73 -25.21 2.03
C GLY A 72 8.85 -26.46 2.12
N VAL A 73 7.53 -26.30 2.30
CA VAL A 73 6.59 -27.41 2.40
C VAL A 73 6.28 -27.91 0.99
N VAL A 74 6.72 -29.12 0.69
CA VAL A 74 6.24 -29.87 -0.48
C VAL A 74 4.79 -30.23 -0.19
N LEU A 75 3.87 -29.60 -0.91
CA LEU A 75 2.46 -29.99 -0.85
C LEU A 75 2.35 -31.40 -1.44
N GLU A 76 2.00 -32.38 -0.62
CA GLU A 76 1.51 -33.65 -1.13
C GLU A 76 0.19 -33.35 -1.85
N ASN A 77 0.21 -33.45 -3.18
CA ASN A 77 -1.02 -33.40 -3.97
C ASN A 77 -1.80 -34.66 -3.67
N ILE A 78 -2.82 -34.53 -2.80
CA ILE A 78 -3.79 -35.59 -2.56
C ILE A 78 -4.72 -35.62 -3.78
N ASP A 79 -4.47 -36.56 -4.70
CA ASP A 79 -5.36 -36.79 -5.83
C ASP A 79 -6.58 -37.59 -5.36
N ILE A 80 -7.74 -36.93 -5.33
CA ILE A 80 -9.01 -37.52 -4.90
C ILE A 80 -9.39 -38.73 -5.77
N ASN A 81 -8.91 -38.80 -7.01
CA ASN A 81 -9.17 -39.93 -7.91
C ASN A 81 -8.36 -41.19 -7.56
N THR A 82 -7.35 -41.07 -6.69
CA THR A 82 -6.55 -42.20 -6.19
C THR A 82 -7.08 -42.78 -4.88
N ILE A 83 -8.12 -42.15 -4.30
CA ILE A 83 -8.75 -42.62 -3.08
C ILE A 83 -9.71 -43.77 -3.44
N ASP A 84 -9.30 -45.00 -3.15
CA ASP A 84 -10.13 -46.18 -3.32
C ASP A 84 -11.22 -46.22 -2.23
N SER A 85 -12.48 -46.14 -2.64
CA SER A 85 -13.65 -46.15 -1.73
C SER A 85 -13.88 -47.52 -1.07
N GLU A 86 -13.27 -48.58 -1.59
CA GLU A 86 -13.52 -49.96 -1.21
C GLU A 86 -12.40 -50.56 -0.33
N VAL A 87 -11.35 -49.80 0.01
CA VAL A 87 -10.20 -50.26 0.84
C VAL A 87 -10.63 -50.89 2.16
N TYR A 88 -11.79 -50.50 2.68
CA TYR A 88 -12.35 -51.01 3.93
C TYR A 88 -13.63 -51.84 3.75
N ASN A 89 -14.01 -52.18 2.52
CA ASN A 89 -15.21 -52.97 2.24
C ASN A 89 -14.89 -54.48 2.27
N SER A 90 -14.78 -55.02 3.49
CA SER A 90 -14.56 -56.44 3.78
C SER A 90 -15.90 -57.17 3.97
N LEU A 91 -16.71 -57.27 2.91
CA LEU A 91 -17.93 -58.11 2.88
C LEU A 91 -17.66 -59.49 2.30
#